data_AF-A0AAU6XFZ8-F1
#
_entry.id   AF-A0AAU6XFZ8-F1
#
_cell.length_a   1.000
_cell.length_b   1.000
_cell.length_c   1.000
_cell.angle_alpha   90.00
_cell.angle_beta   90.00
_cell.angle_gamma   90.00
#
_symmetry.space_group_name_H-M   'P 1'
#
loop_
_entity.id
_entity.type
_entity.pdbx_description
1 polymer ?
#
loop_
_entity_poly.entity_id
_entity_poly.type
_entity_poly.pdbx_seq_one_letter_code
_entity_poly.pdbx_strand_id
1 'polypeptide(L)'
;MSDLTADYEVLNRVRGNLDHIAELMKKPGREMKEVSGSSMGVPELARRMDDFGDEWSYGIKQLTKFSEKASKALLTVKESFEKLDDELAEANRGQGKRSGK
;
A
#
# COMPACT_ATOMS: atom_id res chain seq x y z
N MET A 1 13.04 -24.15 -17.64
CA MET A 1 12.22 -23.63 -16.54
C MET A 1 13.05 -22.56 -15.86
N SER A 2 12.67 -21.30 -15.96
CA SER A 2 13.34 -20.23 -15.20
C SER A 2 12.93 -20.37 -13.73
N ASP A 3 13.91 -20.27 -12.83
CA ASP A 3 13.79 -20.48 -11.39
C ASP A 3 13.27 -19.23 -10.65
N LEU A 4 12.69 -18.29 -11.39
CA LEU A 4 12.07 -17.08 -10.87
C LEU A 4 10.56 -17.24 -10.99
N THR A 5 9.87 -17.45 -9.86
CA THR A 5 8.42 -17.41 -9.79
C THR A 5 8.02 -16.28 -8.84
N ALA A 6 7.43 -15.22 -9.40
CA ALA A 6 6.76 -14.18 -8.61
C ALA A 6 5.25 -14.44 -8.67
N ASP A 7 4.63 -14.60 -7.50
CA ASP A 7 3.17 -14.68 -7.41
C ASP A 7 2.58 -13.27 -7.46
N TYR A 8 2.35 -12.80 -8.69
CA TYR A 8 1.78 -11.47 -8.94
C TYR A 8 0.37 -11.31 -8.38
N GLU A 9 -0.39 -12.40 -8.23
CA GLU A 9 -1.72 -12.36 -7.64
C GLU A 9 -1.63 -12.04 -6.14
N VAL A 10 -0.73 -12.72 -5.44
CA VAL A 10 -0.46 -12.45 -4.02
C VAL A 10 0.06 -11.03 -3.81
N LEU A 11 1.01 -10.56 -4.64
CA LEU A 11 1.53 -9.19 -4.56
C LEU A 11 0.43 -8.14 -4.73
N ASN A 12 -0.43 -8.30 -5.75
CA ASN A 12 -1.54 -7.40 -6.00
C ASN A 12 -2.57 -7.43 -4.86
N ARG A 13 -2.87 -8.63 -4.32
CA ARG A 13 -3.79 -8.79 -3.20
C ARG A 13 -3.26 -8.11 -1.95
N VAL A 14 -1.99 -8.30 -1.60
CA VAL A 14 -1.36 -7.66 -0.43
C VAL A 14 -1.38 -6.14 -0.58
N ARG A 15 -1.03 -5.62 -1.76
CA ARG A 15 -1.14 -4.19 -2.06
C ARG A 15 -2.57 -3.66 -1.87
N GLY A 16 -3.56 -4.33 -2.47
CA GLY A 16 -4.96 -3.92 -2.35
C GLY A 16 -5.46 -3.92 -0.91
N ASN A 17 -5.04 -4.91 -0.10
CA ASN A 17 -5.37 -4.97 1.31
C ASN A 17 -4.77 -3.79 2.10
N LEU A 18 -3.52 -3.42 1.83
CA LEU A 18 -2.87 -2.27 2.47
C LEU A 18 -3.55 -0.95 2.14
N ASP A 19 -3.94 -0.76 0.87
CA ASP A 19 -4.68 0.41 0.42
C ASP A 19 -6.08 0.46 1.07
N HIS A 20 -6.78 -0.68 1.16
CA HIS A 20 -8.09 -0.77 1.78
C HIS A 20 -8.06 -0.49 3.30
N ILE A 21 -7.10 -1.04 4.02
CA ILE A 21 -6.90 -0.77 5.45
C ILE A 21 -6.64 0.72 5.67
N ALA A 22 -5.81 1.36 4.84
CA ALA A 22 -5.57 2.79 4.95
C ALA A 22 -6.86 3.62 4.79
N GLU A 23 -7.73 3.26 3.84
CA GLU A 23 -9.01 3.95 3.64
C GLU A 23 -10.01 3.71 4.78
N LEU A 24 -10.15 2.48 5.26
CA LEU A 24 -11.01 2.16 6.40
C LEU A 24 -10.63 2.98 7.64
N MET A 25 -9.33 3.09 7.90
CA MET A 25 -8.83 3.78 9.08
C MET A 25 -8.99 5.32 9.00
N LYS A 26 -9.07 5.91 7.80
CA LYS A 26 -9.30 7.36 7.62
C LYS A 26 -10.70 7.79 8.03
N LYS A 27 -11.71 6.93 7.89
CA LYS A 27 -13.12 7.28 8.11
C LYS A 27 -13.41 7.70 9.58
N PRO A 28 -13.04 6.93 10.61
CA PRO A 28 -13.28 7.32 12.01
C PRO A 28 -12.59 8.65 12.38
N GLY A 29 -11.40 8.91 11.85
CA GLY A 29 -10.69 10.17 12.13
C GLY A 29 -11.39 11.40 11.53
N ARG A 30 -12.08 11.26 10.40
CA ARG A 30 -12.91 12.32 9.83
C ARG A 30 -14.18 12.54 10.66
N GLU A 31 -14.88 11.44 10.97
CA GLU A 31 -16.12 11.48 11.75
C GLU A 31 -15.89 12.09 13.14
N MET A 32 -14.77 11.80 13.79
CA MET A 32 -14.43 12.39 15.09
C MET A 32 -14.09 13.87 15.02
N LYS A 33 -13.53 14.37 13.90
CA LYS A 33 -13.33 15.82 13.71
C LYS A 33 -14.63 16.59 13.50
N GLU A 34 -15.67 15.91 13.02
CA GLU A 34 -16.98 16.51 12.80
C GLU A 34 -17.80 16.61 14.10
N VAL A 35 -17.48 15.79 15.11
CA VAL A 35 -18.09 15.86 16.44
C VAL A 35 -17.34 16.89 17.29
N SER A 36 -17.86 18.12 17.36
CA SER A 36 -17.24 19.17 18.17
C SER A 36 -17.34 18.86 19.67
N GLY A 37 -16.28 19.18 20.43
CA GLY A 37 -16.24 19.04 21.89
C GLY A 37 -17.38 19.75 22.64
N SER A 38 -18.01 20.77 22.04
CA SER A 38 -19.23 21.40 22.57
C SER A 38 -20.43 20.45 22.66
N SER A 39 -20.45 19.37 21.86
CA SER A 39 -21.50 18.34 21.86
C SER A 39 -21.36 17.37 23.04
N MET A 40 -20.22 17.37 23.73
CA MET A 40 -19.87 16.39 24.77
C MET A 40 -20.38 16.78 26.17
N GLY A 41 -20.93 17.99 26.34
CA GLY A 41 -21.53 18.47 27.59
C GLY A 41 -20.56 18.70 28.76
N VAL A 42 -19.32 18.20 28.69
CA VAL A 42 -18.29 18.31 29.73
C VAL A 42 -16.97 18.80 29.10
N PRO A 43 -16.41 19.95 29.53
CA PRO A 43 -15.20 20.53 28.92
C PRO A 43 -13.96 19.63 28.94
N GLU A 44 -13.75 18.85 29.99
CA GLU A 44 -12.60 17.92 30.06
C GLU A 44 -12.77 16.72 29.12
N LEU A 45 -14.01 16.29 28.87
CA LEU A 45 -14.29 15.24 27.88
C LEU A 45 -14.07 15.76 26.46
N ALA A 46 -14.52 17.00 26.18
CA ALA A 46 -14.27 17.69 24.93
C ALA A 46 -12.76 17.72 24.60
N ARG A 47 -11.95 18.20 25.55
CA ARG A 47 -10.49 18.28 25.38
C ARG A 47 -9.84 16.92 25.11
N ARG A 48 -10.24 15.87 25.83
CA ARG A 48 -9.72 14.51 25.60
C ARG A 48 -10.13 13.93 24.25
N MET A 49 -11.32 14.26 23.77
CA MET A 49 -11.79 13.83 22.46
C MET A 49 -11.05 14.55 21.34
N ASP A 50 -10.74 15.84 21.52
CA ASP A 50 -9.89 16.59 20.59
C ASP A 50 -8.47 16.00 20.54
N ASP A 51 -7.84 15.79 21.71
CA ASP A 51 -6.51 15.17 21.84
C ASP A 51 -6.48 13.78 21.16
N PHE A 52 -7.51 12.96 21.40
CA PHE A 52 -7.65 11.65 20.76
C PHE A 52 -7.80 11.75 19.24
N GLY A 53 -8.62 12.68 18.75
CA GLY A 53 -8.82 12.91 17.32
C GLY A 53 -7.52 13.29 16.60
N ASP A 54 -6.68 14.10 17.24
CA ASP A 54 -5.39 14.52 16.71
C ASP A 54 -4.37 13.37 16.69
N GLU A 55 -4.21 12.64 17.80
CA GLU A 55 -3.32 11.47 17.87
C GLU A 55 -3.76 10.37 16.89
N TRP A 56 -5.05 10.10 16.81
CA TRP A 56 -5.63 9.15 15.85
C TRP A 56 -5.33 9.59 14.41
N SER A 57 -5.62 10.85 14.07
CA SER A 57 -5.35 11.38 12.74
C SER A 57 -3.87 11.30 12.39
N TYR A 58 -2.97 11.54 13.35
CA TYR A 58 -1.53 11.38 13.15
C TYR A 58 -1.14 9.91 12.91
N GLY A 59 -1.63 8.99 13.74
CA GLY A 59 -1.38 7.55 13.62
C GLY A 59 -1.82 7.01 12.25
N ILE A 60 -3.01 7.40 11.78
CA ILE A 60 -3.52 6.98 10.46
C ILE A 60 -2.67 7.56 9.32
N LYS A 61 -2.20 8.80 9.45
CA LYS A 61 -1.29 9.40 8.48
C LYS A 61 0.03 8.63 8.38
N GLN A 62 0.59 8.19 9.51
CA GLN A 62 1.81 7.35 9.51
C GLN A 62 1.53 5.98 8.89
N LEU A 63 0.45 5.30 9.30
CA LEU A 63 0.06 4.01 8.74
C LEU A 63 -0.13 4.08 7.22
N THR A 64 -0.85 5.10 6.73
CA THR A 64 -1.03 5.33 5.28
C THR A 64 0.31 5.48 4.58
N LYS A 65 1.23 6.29 5.13
CA LYS A 65 2.57 6.49 4.56
C LYS A 65 3.38 5.19 4.49
N PHE A 66 3.32 4.33 5.51
CA PHE A 66 4.01 3.05 5.51
C PHE A 66 3.37 2.07 4.52
N SER A 67 2.04 1.99 4.48
CA SER A 67 1.29 1.19 3.50
C SER A 67 1.60 1.60 2.06
N GLU A 68 1.62 2.90 1.76
CA GLU A 68 1.99 3.41 0.43
C GLU A 68 3.43 3.06 0.05
N LYS A 69 4.38 3.16 0.99
CA LYS A 69 5.77 2.76 0.75
C LYS A 69 5.89 1.27 0.47
N ALA A 70 5.20 0.43 1.25
CA ALA A 70 5.16 -1.01 1.04
C ALA A 70 4.53 -1.35 -0.32
N SER A 71 3.38 -0.73 -0.64
CA SER A 71 2.69 -0.84 -1.93
C SER A 71 3.60 -0.49 -3.12
N LYS A 72 4.36 0.63 -3.02
CA LYS A 72 5.36 1.02 -4.03
C LYS A 72 6.50 0.03 -4.14
N ALA A 73 7.04 -0.46 -3.03
CA ALA A 73 8.11 -1.45 -3.04
C ALA A 73 7.65 -2.75 -3.72
N LEU A 74 6.43 -3.22 -3.43
CA LEU A 74 5.84 -4.39 -4.08
C LEU A 74 5.65 -4.19 -5.59
N LEU A 75 5.25 -2.98 -6.00
CA LEU A 75 5.16 -2.63 -7.43
C LEU A 75 6.53 -2.67 -8.10
N THR A 76 7.56 -2.08 -7.48
CA THR A 76 8.93 -2.11 -8.01
C THR A 76 9.47 -3.54 -8.12
N VAL A 77 9.18 -4.40 -7.13
CA VAL A 77 9.52 -5.83 -7.22
C VAL A 77 8.84 -6.44 -8.44
N LYS A 78 7.52 -6.25 -8.57
CA LYS A 78 6.76 -6.76 -9.73
C LYS A 78 7.38 -6.32 -11.07
N GLU A 79 7.59 -5.01 -11.25
CA GLU A 79 8.15 -4.44 -12.49
C GLU A 79 9.56 -4.98 -12.80
N SER A 80 10.37 -5.23 -11.75
CA SER A 80 11.72 -5.79 -11.90
C SER A 80 11.67 -7.23 -12.40
N PHE A 81 10.73 -8.03 -11.89
CA PHE A 81 10.54 -9.41 -12.36
C PHE A 81 10.00 -9.44 -13.80
N GLU A 82 9.01 -8.61 -14.14
CA GLU A 82 8.47 -8.51 -15.52
C GLU A 82 9.58 -8.14 -16.52
N LYS A 83 10.44 -7.18 -16.15
CA LYS A 83 11.59 -6.81 -16.98
C LYS A 83 12.60 -7.95 -17.16
N LEU A 84 12.91 -8.69 -16.09
CA LEU A 84 13.82 -9.84 -16.18
C LEU A 84 13.25 -10.95 -17.09
N ASP A 85 11.95 -11.20 -17.01
CA ASP A 85 11.26 -12.17 -17.87
C ASP A 85 11.32 -11.74 -19.35
N ASP A 86 11.09 -10.46 -19.63
CA ASP A 86 11.20 -9.90 -20.99
C ASP A 86 12.63 -10.02 -21.55
N GLU A 87 13.65 -9.68 -20.75
CA GLU A 87 15.06 -9.80 -21.13
C GLU A 87 15.45 -11.27 -21.42
N LEU A 88 14.98 -12.21 -20.59
CA LEU A 88 15.19 -13.65 -20.80
C LEU A 88 14.49 -14.15 -22.07
N ALA A 89 13.27 -13.70 -22.33
CA ALA A 89 12.52 -14.07 -23.53
C ALA A 89 13.23 -13.57 -24.81
N GLU A 90 13.72 -12.33 -24.82
CA GLU A 90 14.50 -11.76 -25.92
C GLU A 90 15.83 -12.48 -26.14
N ALA A 91 16.57 -12.81 -25.08
CA ALA A 91 17.81 -13.58 -25.18
C ALA A 91 17.61 -14.96 -25.83
N ASN A 92 16.54 -15.67 -25.44
CA ASN A 92 16.17 -16.96 -26.04
C ASN A 92 15.77 -16.82 -27.52
N ARG A 93 15.02 -15.78 -27.90
CA ARG A 93 14.68 -15.49 -29.31
C ARG A 93 15.93 -15.18 -30.15
N GLY A 94 16.91 -14.47 -29.57
CA GLY A 94 18.18 -14.16 -30.21
C GLY A 94 19.07 -15.39 -30.46
N GLN A 95 19.07 -16.37 -29.55
CA GLN A 95 19.81 -17.63 -29.73
C GLN A 95 19.19 -18.53 -30.81
N GLY A 96 17.85 -18.59 -30.90
CA GLY A 96 17.16 -19.36 -31.94
C GLY A 96 17.46 -18.90 -33.38
N LYS A 97 17.73 -17.59 -33.58
CA LYS A 97 18.12 -17.04 -34.89
C LYS A 97 19.56 -17.34 -35.31
N ARG A 98 20.46 -17.64 -34.37
CA ARG A 98 21.89 -17.93 -34.67
C ARG A 98 22.16 -19.40 -34.98
N SER A 99 21.32 -20.32 -34.51
CA SER A 99 21.49 -21.77 -34.75
C SER A 99 20.87 -22.27 -36.06
N GLY A 100 20.18 -21.41 -36.83
CA GLY A 100 19.47 -21.77 -38.06
C GLY A 100 20.16 -21.36 -39.36
N LYS A 101 21.47 -21.08 -39.36
CA LYS A 101 22.25 -20.72 -40.55
C LYS A 101 23.47 -21.63 -40.69
#